data_AF-A0A7X7MBE8-F1
#
_entry.id   AF-A0A7X7MBE8-F1
#
_cell.length_a   1.000
_cell.length_b   1.000
_cell.length_c   1.000
_cell.angle_alpha   90.00
_cell.angle_beta   90.00
_cell.angle_gamma   90.00
#
_symmetry.space_group_name_H-M   'P 1'
#
loop_
_entity.id
_entity.type
_entity.pdbx_description
1 polymer ?
#
loop_
_entity_poly.entity_id
_entity_poly.type
_entity_poly.pdbx_seq_one_letter_code
_entity_poly.pdbx_strand_id
1 'polypeptide(L)'
;MLVNDISSRTFNGTPDGRVVIGPNGGTIAATPNTTLTVFSAPIDYGANTLTIGTTIPADGLLQPRIGTVVFSTMGGWSTALPGSRIHIVPGATLRTGFDTIPDAVNLVVDGTLNISASPGTVVIGSLAGAGLVELPSMTLIVGANDNSTSFAGTLTGSGGVLLKRGAGRLDLTCAENPFNGSLRVGEGTLALSGNGTLPACASITLLSGGTLLLDNTGTRVDGRLPGRPLTLQGGTLRLAGHDAAATTESLGTLSVSGGTGTIDLVNGSGPGASITLTLSAVSVLAPGGILALTSPNGMIGTAGDNPRVYINGQTAGFLQHVTVNGDPAWYDVTYGVRAVDAFDLVEFNGLLAQNSQDTVFTVNNVYPTCTFAKTVAPSCSTGTDTLTSRARPTRSAPSASRPAASTPTPRTF
;
A
#
# COMPACT_ATOMS: atom_id res chain seq x y z
N MET A 1 -28.38 15.63 23.56
CA MET A 1 -28.03 16.86 24.30
C MET A 1 -27.70 17.96 23.31
N LEU A 2 -28.13 19.20 23.54
CA LEU A 2 -27.70 20.37 22.75
C LEU A 2 -26.91 21.31 23.67
N VAL A 3 -25.59 21.43 23.47
CA VAL A 3 -24.83 22.56 24.04
C VAL A 3 -24.71 23.58 22.93
N ASN A 4 -25.39 24.70 23.11
CA ASN A 4 -25.52 25.75 22.13
C ASN A 4 -25.19 27.09 22.80
N ASP A 5 -24.17 27.78 22.32
CA ASP A 5 -23.76 29.06 22.87
C ASP A 5 -23.82 30.20 21.87
N ILE A 6 -24.17 31.39 22.38
CA ILE A 6 -24.15 32.65 21.64
C ILE A 6 -22.82 33.40 21.77
N SER A 7 -21.94 32.94 22.66
CA SER A 7 -20.69 33.59 23.05
C SER A 7 -19.53 32.60 23.06
N SER A 8 -18.29 33.11 23.11
CA SER A 8 -17.13 32.25 23.36
C SER A 8 -17.04 31.92 24.84
N ARG A 9 -17.04 30.64 25.21
CA ARG A 9 -16.87 30.21 26.61
C ARG A 9 -16.28 28.82 26.76
N THR A 10 -15.98 28.46 28.00
CA THR A 10 -15.65 27.09 28.40
C THR A 10 -16.88 26.37 28.95
N PHE A 11 -17.10 25.15 28.49
CA PHE A 11 -18.06 24.20 29.04
C PHE A 11 -17.29 23.15 29.85
N ASN A 12 -17.51 23.15 31.17
CA ASN A 12 -16.78 22.32 32.14
C ASN A 12 -17.45 20.96 32.44
N GLY A 13 -18.53 20.61 31.73
CA GLY A 13 -19.26 19.35 31.91
C GLY A 13 -20.66 19.48 32.50
N THR A 14 -21.22 18.32 32.83
CA THR A 14 -22.48 18.13 33.57
C THR A 14 -22.20 17.99 35.08
N PRO A 15 -23.23 18.03 35.95
CA PRO A 15 -23.06 17.71 37.37
C PRO A 15 -22.45 16.32 37.64
N ASP A 16 -22.68 15.37 36.74
CA ASP A 16 -22.13 14.00 36.78
C ASP A 16 -20.65 13.92 36.31
N GLY A 17 -20.03 15.06 36.03
CA GLY A 17 -18.63 15.17 35.59
C GLY A 17 -18.38 14.70 34.16
N ARG A 18 -19.41 14.32 33.39
CA ARG A 18 -19.25 13.65 32.09
C ARG A 18 -20.38 13.97 31.10
N VAL A 19 -20.02 14.23 29.85
CA VAL A 19 -20.98 14.37 28.75
C VAL A 19 -21.35 12.99 28.23
N VAL A 20 -22.63 12.62 28.24
CA VAL A 20 -23.11 11.35 27.65
C VAL A 20 -23.91 11.63 26.38
N ILE A 21 -23.48 11.04 25.26
CA ILE A 21 -24.21 11.06 24.00
C ILE A 21 -25.23 9.93 24.02
N GLY A 22 -26.51 10.29 24.12
CA GLY A 22 -27.63 9.33 24.11
C GLY A 22 -27.92 8.71 22.73
N PRO A 23 -28.86 7.76 22.64
CA PRO A 23 -29.17 7.03 21.40
C PRO A 23 -29.68 7.91 20.26
N ASN A 24 -30.32 9.04 20.58
CA ASN A 24 -30.73 10.06 19.60
C ASN A 24 -29.59 11.03 19.21
N GLY A 25 -28.36 10.74 19.62
CA GLY A 25 -27.19 11.58 19.41
C GLY A 25 -27.12 12.82 20.31
N GLY A 26 -26.18 13.70 19.96
CA GLY A 26 -26.01 15.00 20.59
C GLY A 26 -25.37 16.01 19.65
N THR A 27 -25.53 17.29 19.97
CA THR A 27 -24.98 18.41 19.20
C THR A 27 -24.23 19.35 20.13
N ILE A 28 -23.01 19.71 19.75
CA ILE A 28 -22.24 20.78 20.38
C ILE A 28 -21.99 21.84 19.31
N ALA A 29 -22.46 23.06 19.53
CA ALA A 29 -22.46 24.12 18.55
C ALA A 29 -22.10 25.48 19.17
N ALA A 30 -21.38 26.28 18.38
CA ALA A 30 -21.02 27.65 18.71
C ALA A 30 -21.59 28.60 17.64
N THR A 31 -21.92 29.84 17.99
CA THR A 31 -22.22 30.90 17.02
C THR A 31 -21.04 31.13 16.07
N PRO A 32 -21.25 31.51 14.79
CA PRO A 32 -20.18 31.87 13.88
C PRO A 32 -19.21 32.89 14.50
N ASN A 33 -17.91 32.69 14.24
CA ASN A 33 -16.81 33.46 14.83
C ASN A 33 -16.64 33.35 16.37
N THR A 34 -17.42 32.51 17.08
CA THR A 34 -17.20 32.21 18.50
C THR A 34 -16.52 30.85 18.71
N THR A 35 -16.00 30.63 19.91
CA THR A 35 -15.32 29.40 20.32
C THR A 35 -15.95 28.81 21.58
N LEU A 36 -16.50 27.59 21.46
CA LEU A 36 -16.97 26.80 22.59
C LEU A 36 -15.93 25.75 22.96
N THR A 37 -15.25 25.93 24.08
CA THR A 37 -14.21 25.01 24.57
C THR A 37 -14.81 23.96 25.50
N VAL A 38 -14.80 22.69 25.11
CA VAL A 38 -15.10 21.56 25.99
C VAL A 38 -13.82 21.22 26.76
N PHE A 39 -13.82 21.54 28.05
CA PHE A 39 -12.68 21.37 28.95
C PHE A 39 -13.08 20.48 30.13
N SER A 40 -12.12 19.71 30.67
CA SER A 40 -12.23 18.81 31.83
C SER A 40 -13.33 17.72 31.81
N ALA A 41 -14.32 17.79 30.91
CA ALA A 41 -15.46 16.90 30.86
C ALA A 41 -15.26 15.77 29.82
N PRO A 42 -14.98 14.52 30.23
CA PRO A 42 -14.96 13.39 29.32
C PRO A 42 -16.27 13.26 28.54
N ILE A 43 -16.17 12.76 27.31
CA ILE A 43 -17.34 12.46 26.46
C ILE A 43 -17.52 10.94 26.39
N ASP A 44 -18.71 10.45 26.71
CA ASP A 44 -19.17 9.12 26.33
C ASP A 44 -19.87 9.20 24.98
N TYR A 45 -19.29 8.57 23.97
CA TYR A 45 -19.93 8.43 22.68
C TYR A 45 -20.91 7.26 22.65
N GLY A 46 -20.78 6.25 23.52
CA GLY A 46 -21.41 4.95 23.30
C GLY A 46 -21.12 4.46 21.88
N ALA A 47 -22.15 3.98 21.17
CA ALA A 47 -22.11 3.74 19.72
C ALA A 47 -22.85 4.84 18.92
N ASN A 48 -22.96 6.05 19.48
CA ASN A 48 -23.86 7.11 19.01
C ASN A 48 -23.11 8.21 18.23
N THR A 49 -23.86 9.15 17.64
CA THR A 49 -23.31 10.28 16.88
C THR A 49 -23.29 11.58 17.70
N LEU A 50 -22.13 12.23 17.75
CA LEU A 50 -21.99 13.63 18.15
C LEU A 50 -21.82 14.53 16.92
N THR A 51 -22.73 15.48 16.75
CA THR A 51 -22.67 16.49 15.69
C THR A 51 -21.98 17.76 16.20
N ILE A 52 -21.01 18.27 15.44
CA ILE A 52 -20.34 19.54 15.68
C ILE A 52 -20.94 20.60 14.75
N GLY A 53 -21.54 21.61 15.36
CA GLY A 53 -22.30 22.66 14.69
C GLY A 53 -23.70 22.24 14.26
N THR A 54 -24.48 23.20 13.77
CA THR A 54 -25.81 22.96 13.20
C THR A 54 -26.21 24.06 12.23
N THR A 55 -26.68 23.67 11.04
CA THR A 55 -27.24 24.57 10.02
C THR A 55 -28.69 24.95 10.32
N ILE A 56 -29.40 24.15 11.12
CA ILE A 56 -30.74 24.46 11.62
C ILE A 56 -30.60 25.35 12.86
N PRO A 57 -31.36 26.45 12.98
CA PRO A 57 -31.37 27.32 14.15
C PRO A 57 -31.87 26.56 15.39
N ALA A 58 -30.93 26.14 16.24
CA ALA A 58 -31.18 25.19 17.33
C ALA A 58 -31.99 25.75 18.52
N ASP A 59 -32.30 27.04 18.49
CA ASP A 59 -32.98 27.83 19.51
C ASP A 59 -34.00 28.82 18.92
N GLY A 60 -34.41 28.63 17.66
CA GLY A 60 -35.41 29.50 16.99
C GLY A 60 -34.89 30.87 16.53
N LEU A 61 -33.64 31.24 16.85
CA LEU A 61 -32.97 32.41 16.28
C LEU A 61 -32.44 32.09 14.88
N LEU A 62 -32.76 32.89 13.85
CA LEU A 62 -32.54 32.63 12.42
C LEU A 62 -31.08 32.42 11.93
N GLN A 63 -30.10 32.16 12.79
CA GLN A 63 -28.69 32.04 12.43
C GLN A 63 -28.15 30.62 12.62
N PRO A 64 -27.39 30.07 11.64
CA PRO A 64 -26.72 28.79 11.79
C PRO A 64 -25.61 28.88 12.83
N ARG A 65 -25.35 27.77 13.53
CA ARG A 65 -24.44 27.70 14.67
C ARG A 65 -23.25 26.84 14.31
N ILE A 66 -22.40 27.43 13.49
CA ILE A 66 -21.27 26.83 12.78
C ILE A 66 -19.94 27.51 13.16
N GLY A 67 -19.79 27.89 14.43
CA GLY A 67 -18.53 28.37 14.99
C GLY A 67 -17.51 27.26 15.27
N THR A 68 -16.52 27.58 16.11
CA THR A 68 -15.48 26.62 16.52
C THR A 68 -15.87 25.91 17.81
N VAL A 69 -15.82 24.58 17.80
CA VAL A 69 -15.82 23.76 19.01
C VAL A 69 -14.38 23.29 19.25
N VAL A 70 -13.88 23.43 20.48
CA VAL A 70 -12.54 22.97 20.87
C VAL A 70 -12.67 21.82 21.84
N PHE A 71 -12.06 20.68 21.53
CA PHE A 71 -11.83 19.63 22.53
C PHE A 71 -10.47 19.84 23.19
N SER A 72 -10.50 20.02 24.50
CA SER A 72 -9.33 20.29 25.36
C SER A 72 -9.37 19.48 26.66
N THR A 73 -10.12 18.38 26.65
CA THR A 73 -10.12 17.37 27.72
C THR A 73 -8.73 16.74 27.85
N MET A 74 -8.44 16.14 29.01
CA MET A 74 -7.23 15.33 29.15
C MET A 74 -7.28 14.12 28.22
N GLY A 75 -6.13 13.70 27.71
CA GLY A 75 -6.00 12.56 26.79
C GLY A 75 -6.54 11.27 27.39
N GLY A 76 -7.28 10.48 26.60
CA GLY A 76 -7.73 9.14 26.98
C GLY A 76 -8.93 9.10 27.95
N TRP A 77 -9.52 10.26 28.28
CA TRP A 77 -10.66 10.35 29.21
C TRP A 77 -12.02 10.10 28.53
N SER A 78 -12.15 10.44 27.26
CA SER A 78 -13.36 10.16 26.47
C SER A 78 -13.40 8.68 26.06
N THR A 79 -14.60 8.08 25.98
CA THR A 79 -14.74 6.65 25.59
C THR A 79 -15.72 6.49 24.45
N ALA A 80 -15.48 5.49 23.62
CA ALA A 80 -16.32 5.18 22.47
C ALA A 80 -16.42 3.67 22.26
N LEU A 81 -17.57 3.21 21.79
CA LEU A 81 -17.80 1.85 21.30
C LEU A 81 -17.68 1.82 19.77
N PRO A 82 -17.50 0.64 19.16
CA PRO A 82 -17.61 0.48 17.71
C PRO A 82 -18.93 1.06 17.16
N GLY A 83 -18.86 1.77 16.04
CA GLY A 83 -20.01 2.46 15.43
C GLY A 83 -20.21 3.91 15.88
N SER A 84 -19.56 4.34 16.96
CA SER A 84 -19.50 5.75 17.38
C SER A 84 -19.05 6.69 16.25
N ARG A 85 -19.59 7.91 16.23
CA ARG A 85 -19.34 8.90 15.17
C ARG A 85 -19.22 10.32 15.72
N ILE A 86 -18.29 11.08 15.14
CA ILE A 86 -18.34 12.54 15.15
C ILE A 86 -18.69 13.01 13.74
N HIS A 87 -19.63 13.96 13.61
CA HIS A 87 -19.98 14.60 12.35
C HIS A 87 -19.78 16.10 12.44
N ILE A 88 -18.82 16.64 11.70
CA ILE A 88 -18.59 18.09 11.59
C ILE A 88 -19.39 18.60 10.40
N VAL A 89 -20.42 19.41 10.64
CA VAL A 89 -21.29 19.93 9.56
C VAL A 89 -20.59 21.02 8.75
N PRO A 90 -21.01 21.27 7.49
CA PRO A 90 -20.43 22.32 6.66
C PRO A 90 -20.34 23.69 7.37
N GLY A 91 -19.17 24.32 7.25
CA GLY A 91 -18.85 25.60 7.88
C GLY A 91 -18.48 25.55 9.36
N ALA A 92 -18.81 24.49 10.10
CA ALA A 92 -18.42 24.33 11.50
C ALA A 92 -16.95 23.87 11.61
N THR A 93 -16.26 24.24 12.69
CA THR A 93 -14.89 23.78 12.97
C THR A 93 -14.83 22.95 14.24
N LEU A 94 -14.28 21.73 14.17
CA LEU A 94 -13.77 21.02 15.34
C LEU A 94 -12.27 21.24 15.43
N ARG A 95 -11.80 21.88 16.50
CA ARG A 95 -10.38 21.98 16.82
C ARG A 95 -10.03 21.02 17.96
N THR A 96 -9.02 20.20 17.76
CA THR A 96 -8.71 19.07 18.65
C THR A 96 -7.22 18.97 18.95
N GLY A 97 -6.90 18.36 20.10
CA GLY A 97 -5.52 18.10 20.54
C GLY A 97 -5.21 16.61 20.69
N PHE A 98 -3.98 16.32 21.14
CA PHE A 98 -3.53 14.98 21.49
C PHE A 98 -4.59 14.20 22.28
N ASP A 99 -4.97 13.01 21.79
CA ASP A 99 -5.77 12.03 22.53
C ASP A 99 -7.15 12.54 23.06
N THR A 100 -7.69 13.60 22.44
CA THR A 100 -8.99 14.20 22.79
C THR A 100 -10.19 13.52 22.11
N ILE A 101 -9.94 12.79 21.02
CA ILE A 101 -10.93 11.98 20.29
C ILE A 101 -10.55 10.50 20.52
N PRO A 102 -11.48 9.63 20.93
CA PRO A 102 -11.18 8.21 21.12
C PRO A 102 -10.88 7.46 19.81
N ASP A 103 -9.90 6.55 19.84
CA ASP A 103 -9.45 5.72 18.72
C ASP A 103 -10.56 5.03 17.92
N ALA A 104 -11.70 4.65 18.53
CA ALA A 104 -12.76 3.92 17.83
C ALA A 104 -13.63 4.79 16.89
N VAL A 105 -13.59 6.12 17.04
CA VAL A 105 -14.57 7.04 16.45
C VAL A 105 -14.46 7.15 14.93
N ASN A 106 -15.58 6.97 14.24
CA ASN A 106 -15.72 7.36 12.83
C ASN A 106 -15.86 8.88 12.72
N LEU A 107 -14.92 9.54 12.04
CA LEU A 107 -14.97 10.99 11.87
C LEU A 107 -15.45 11.35 10.46
N VAL A 108 -16.61 12.01 10.38
CA VAL A 108 -17.14 12.56 9.13
C VAL A 108 -16.93 14.08 9.15
N VAL A 109 -16.08 14.56 8.26
CA VAL A 109 -15.66 15.96 8.15
C VAL A 109 -16.29 16.56 6.90
N ASP A 110 -17.38 17.31 7.05
CA ASP A 110 -17.97 18.13 5.98
C ASP A 110 -17.76 19.64 6.23
N GLY A 111 -17.43 20.02 7.48
CA GLY A 111 -16.83 21.30 7.85
C GLY A 111 -15.30 21.22 7.92
N THR A 112 -14.71 21.76 8.99
CA THR A 112 -13.25 21.76 9.20
C THR A 112 -12.85 20.95 10.43
N LEU A 113 -11.90 20.04 10.27
CA LEU A 113 -11.14 19.43 11.36
C LEU A 113 -9.77 20.11 11.46
N ASN A 114 -9.49 20.77 12.59
CA ASN A 114 -8.26 21.49 12.83
C ASN A 114 -7.44 20.80 13.94
N ILE A 115 -6.26 20.26 13.58
CA ILE A 115 -5.41 19.48 14.50
C ILE A 115 -4.16 20.30 14.86
N SER A 116 -4.35 21.37 15.64
CA SER A 116 -3.31 22.39 15.92
C SER A 116 -2.93 22.59 17.40
N ALA A 117 -3.60 21.94 18.35
CA ALA A 117 -3.55 22.37 19.76
C ALA A 117 -2.19 22.24 20.47
N SER A 118 -1.32 21.30 20.07
CA SER A 118 0.07 21.11 20.53
C SER A 118 0.73 19.98 19.72
N PRO A 119 2.05 19.92 19.47
CA PRO A 119 2.68 18.77 18.82
C PRO A 119 2.35 17.44 19.49
N GLY A 120 1.96 16.44 18.71
CA GLY A 120 1.54 15.13 19.21
C GLY A 120 0.86 14.28 18.13
N THR A 121 0.23 13.19 18.58
CA THR A 121 -0.55 12.27 17.77
C THR A 121 -2.05 12.36 18.11
N VAL A 122 -2.90 12.42 17.10
CA VAL A 122 -4.34 12.15 17.20
C VAL A 122 -4.63 10.85 16.48
N VAL A 123 -5.43 9.97 17.09
CA VAL A 123 -5.82 8.70 16.51
C VAL A 123 -7.34 8.68 16.34
N ILE A 124 -7.81 8.23 15.18
CA ILE A 124 -9.24 8.10 14.88
C ILE A 124 -9.53 6.76 14.20
N GLY A 125 -10.78 6.32 14.34
CA GLY A 125 -11.26 5.06 13.79
C GLY A 125 -11.22 5.09 12.28
N SER A 126 -11.93 6.03 11.67
CA SER A 126 -11.95 6.23 10.21
C SER A 126 -12.16 7.71 9.86
N LEU A 127 -11.87 8.09 8.61
CA LEU A 127 -12.06 9.44 8.08
C LEU A 127 -12.93 9.41 6.82
N ALA A 128 -14.00 10.18 6.81
CA ALA A 128 -14.86 10.36 5.64
C ALA A 128 -15.40 11.81 5.55
N GLY A 129 -16.11 12.12 4.48
CA GLY A 129 -16.71 13.45 4.22
C GLY A 129 -16.01 14.25 3.12
N ALA A 130 -16.44 15.49 2.93
CA ALA A 130 -16.01 16.37 1.83
C ALA A 130 -15.40 17.73 2.27
N GLY A 131 -15.12 17.89 3.57
CA GLY A 131 -14.65 19.13 4.19
C GLY A 131 -13.13 19.36 4.13
N LEU A 132 -12.59 20.05 5.14
CA LEU A 132 -11.17 20.36 5.27
C LEU A 132 -10.56 19.67 6.50
N VAL A 133 -9.37 19.08 6.35
CA VAL A 133 -8.54 18.61 7.47
C VAL A 133 -7.20 19.35 7.48
N GLU A 134 -6.92 20.05 8.58
CA GLU A 134 -5.70 20.86 8.76
C GLU A 134 -4.70 20.15 9.70
N LEU A 135 -3.53 19.83 9.15
CA LEU A 135 -2.42 19.12 9.81
C LEU A 135 -1.15 20.00 9.87
N PRO A 136 -1.13 21.10 10.63
CA PRO A 136 0.01 22.02 10.66
C PRO A 136 1.31 21.40 11.20
N SER A 137 1.22 20.55 12.22
CA SER A 137 2.40 19.97 12.91
C SER A 137 2.17 18.64 13.64
N MET A 138 0.94 18.11 13.67
CA MET A 138 0.62 16.86 14.36
C MET A 138 0.65 15.64 13.45
N THR A 139 0.78 14.46 14.05
CA THR A 139 0.46 13.18 13.40
C THR A 139 -1.02 12.87 13.54
N LEU A 140 -1.73 12.61 12.43
CA LEU A 140 -3.07 12.03 12.41
C LEU A 140 -2.96 10.57 11.98
N ILE A 141 -3.33 9.65 12.86
CA ILE A 141 -3.45 8.21 12.58
C ILE A 141 -4.92 7.90 12.26
N VAL A 142 -5.17 7.31 11.10
CA VAL A 142 -6.50 6.91 10.60
C VAL A 142 -6.55 5.41 10.38
N GLY A 143 -7.69 4.78 10.66
CA GLY A 143 -7.95 3.36 10.41
C GLY A 143 -7.90 2.49 11.67
N ALA A 144 -7.98 3.07 12.86
CA ALA A 144 -7.95 2.36 14.14
C ALA A 144 -9.14 1.42 14.40
N ASN A 145 -10.17 1.43 13.54
CA ASN A 145 -11.32 0.52 13.61
C ASN A 145 -11.49 -0.36 12.36
N ASP A 146 -10.44 -0.49 11.54
CA ASP A 146 -10.37 -1.31 10.33
C ASP A 146 -11.41 -1.00 9.22
N ASN A 147 -12.23 0.03 9.38
CA ASN A 147 -13.25 0.37 8.39
C ASN A 147 -12.63 0.94 7.10
N SER A 148 -13.19 0.52 5.96
CA SER A 148 -12.94 1.16 4.67
C SER A 148 -13.80 2.41 4.49
N THR A 149 -13.20 3.53 4.08
CA THR A 149 -13.84 4.85 3.97
C THR A 149 -13.28 5.64 2.78
N SER A 150 -14.04 6.64 2.31
CA SER A 150 -13.56 7.62 1.33
C SER A 150 -13.68 9.03 1.88
N PHE A 151 -12.65 9.84 1.63
CA PHE A 151 -12.60 11.25 1.94
C PHE A 151 -12.41 12.04 0.64
N ALA A 152 -13.44 12.80 0.26
CA ALA A 152 -13.45 13.67 -0.91
C ALA A 152 -12.97 15.10 -0.59
N GLY A 153 -12.76 15.39 0.69
CA GLY A 153 -12.32 16.68 1.18
C GLY A 153 -10.83 16.95 0.95
N THR A 154 -10.41 18.14 1.38
CA THR A 154 -9.03 18.63 1.23
C THR A 154 -8.19 18.37 2.48
N LEU A 155 -6.92 18.08 2.28
CA LEU A 155 -5.89 17.99 3.31
C LEU A 155 -4.94 19.20 3.19
N THR A 156 -4.60 19.88 4.29
CA THR A 156 -3.63 20.99 4.34
C THR A 156 -2.58 20.79 5.45
N GLY A 157 -1.47 21.53 5.36
CA GLY A 157 -0.46 21.64 6.42
C GLY A 157 0.87 20.97 6.08
N SER A 158 1.97 21.58 6.55
CA SER A 158 3.35 21.30 6.10
C SER A 158 4.23 20.55 7.09
N GLY A 159 4.00 20.71 8.39
CA GLY A 159 4.71 19.98 9.44
C GLY A 159 3.99 18.71 9.90
N GLY A 160 2.76 18.49 9.45
CA GLY A 160 1.96 17.34 9.88
C GLY A 160 2.32 16.02 9.19
N VAL A 161 1.87 14.93 9.80
CA VAL A 161 1.99 13.58 9.27
C VAL A 161 0.60 12.95 9.16
N LEU A 162 0.22 12.47 7.98
CA LEU A 162 -0.93 11.58 7.84
C LEU A 162 -0.42 10.14 7.86
N LEU A 163 -0.95 9.31 8.76
CA LEU A 163 -0.60 7.89 8.86
C LEU A 163 -1.85 7.02 8.73
N LYS A 164 -1.83 6.09 7.78
CA LYS A 164 -2.87 5.05 7.63
C LYS A 164 -2.45 3.77 8.34
N ARG A 165 -3.27 3.25 9.27
CA ARG A 165 -3.15 1.92 9.91
C ARG A 165 -4.43 1.10 9.76
N GLY A 166 -4.48 -0.13 10.29
CA GLY A 166 -5.62 -1.04 10.19
C GLY A 166 -5.84 -1.62 8.80
N ALA A 167 -6.57 -2.74 8.73
CA ALA A 167 -6.80 -3.52 7.51
C ALA A 167 -7.65 -2.81 6.45
N GLY A 168 -8.47 -1.82 6.84
CA GLY A 168 -9.37 -1.10 5.93
C GLY A 168 -8.67 -0.30 4.82
N ARG A 169 -9.45 0.17 3.85
CA ARG A 169 -9.01 1.04 2.74
C ARG A 169 -9.44 2.49 2.96
N LEU A 170 -8.53 3.45 2.83
CA LEU A 170 -8.86 4.88 2.80
C LEU A 170 -8.68 5.45 1.40
N ASP A 171 -9.77 5.80 0.72
CA ASP A 171 -9.75 6.44 -0.60
C ASP A 171 -9.76 7.98 -0.48
N LEU A 172 -8.66 8.63 -0.83
CA LEU A 172 -8.57 10.08 -1.00
C LEU A 172 -8.91 10.43 -2.46
N THR A 173 -9.96 11.22 -2.68
CA THR A 173 -10.51 11.46 -4.03
C THR A 173 -10.46 12.92 -4.50
N CYS A 174 -9.93 13.83 -3.67
CA CYS A 174 -9.78 15.24 -4.01
C CYS A 174 -8.72 15.48 -5.09
N ALA A 175 -9.06 16.29 -6.10
CA ALA A 175 -8.29 16.50 -7.32
C ALA A 175 -6.93 17.19 -7.12
N GLU A 176 -6.83 18.10 -6.14
CA GLU A 176 -5.61 18.85 -5.83
C GLU A 176 -5.50 19.06 -4.31
N ASN A 177 -4.84 18.14 -3.61
CA ASN A 177 -4.58 18.33 -2.18
C ASN A 177 -3.36 19.24 -1.96
N PRO A 178 -3.51 20.38 -1.25
CA PRO A 178 -2.39 21.25 -0.88
C PRO A 178 -1.53 20.71 0.28
N PHE A 179 -1.82 19.51 0.80
CA PHE A 179 -1.05 18.86 1.86
C PHE A 179 0.41 18.70 1.47
N ASN A 180 1.27 19.44 2.18
CA ASN A 180 2.71 19.46 2.01
C ASN A 180 3.45 18.90 3.24
N GLY A 181 2.73 18.15 4.09
CA GLY A 181 3.30 17.33 5.14
C GLY A 181 3.78 15.97 4.62
N SER A 182 4.00 15.03 5.54
CA SER A 182 4.47 13.68 5.21
C SER A 182 3.34 12.64 5.26
N LEU A 183 3.33 11.71 4.31
CA LEU A 183 2.42 10.58 4.26
C LEU A 183 3.12 9.30 4.76
N ARG A 184 2.45 8.53 5.60
CA ARG A 184 2.86 7.17 6.00
C ARG A 184 1.73 6.19 5.77
N VAL A 185 2.04 5.03 5.20
CA VAL A 185 1.10 3.89 5.15
C VAL A 185 1.72 2.76 5.94
N GLY A 186 1.12 2.47 7.10
CA GLY A 186 1.49 1.40 8.03
C GLY A 186 0.87 0.07 7.63
N GLU A 187 -0.45 0.06 7.46
CA GLU A 187 -1.25 -1.15 7.31
C GLU A 187 -2.44 -0.90 6.38
N GLY A 188 -2.90 -1.98 5.71
CA GLY A 188 -4.04 -1.93 4.80
C GLY A 188 -3.71 -1.11 3.55
N THR A 189 -4.71 -0.39 3.02
CA THR A 189 -4.53 0.44 1.81
C THR A 189 -4.86 1.90 2.07
N LEU A 190 -4.01 2.81 1.59
CA LEU A 190 -4.40 4.17 1.25
C LEU A 190 -4.42 4.28 -0.27
N ALA A 191 -5.51 4.77 -0.84
CA ALA A 191 -5.70 4.86 -2.28
C ALA A 191 -5.88 6.32 -2.71
N LEU A 192 -5.16 6.70 -3.77
CA LEU A 192 -5.46 7.90 -4.55
C LEU A 192 -6.30 7.44 -5.74
N SER A 193 -7.61 7.69 -5.67
CA SER A 193 -8.61 7.12 -6.58
C SER A 193 -9.59 8.19 -7.07
N GLY A 194 -10.33 7.91 -8.16
CA GLY A 194 -11.08 8.95 -8.87
C GLY A 194 -10.11 10.06 -9.31
N ASN A 195 -10.38 11.31 -8.94
CA ASN A 195 -9.46 12.42 -9.22
C ASN A 195 -8.29 12.55 -8.22
N GLY A 196 -8.22 11.72 -7.16
CA GLY A 196 -7.29 11.86 -6.04
C GLY A 196 -5.81 12.10 -6.38
N THR A 197 -5.22 13.19 -5.88
CA THR A 197 -3.77 13.48 -6.00
C THR A 197 -3.18 13.99 -4.69
N LEU A 198 -1.84 13.93 -4.56
CA LEU A 198 -1.05 14.54 -3.47
C LEU A 198 0.20 15.29 -4.03
N PRO A 199 0.02 16.32 -4.88
CA PRO A 199 1.10 16.94 -5.66
C PRO A 199 2.10 17.72 -4.80
N ALA A 200 1.66 18.23 -3.65
CA ALA A 200 2.48 19.04 -2.75
C ALA A 200 3.19 18.24 -1.64
N CYS A 201 2.88 16.94 -1.46
CA CYS A 201 3.36 16.13 -0.34
C CYS A 201 4.89 16.17 -0.23
N ALA A 202 5.43 16.33 0.98
CA ALA A 202 6.86 16.49 1.19
C ALA A 202 7.63 15.17 1.17
N SER A 203 7.04 14.11 1.76
CA SER A 203 7.63 12.76 1.75
C SER A 203 6.58 11.69 1.91
N ILE A 204 6.86 10.50 1.37
CA ILE A 204 5.99 9.32 1.46
C ILE A 204 6.80 8.15 2.00
N THR A 205 6.29 7.45 3.01
CA THR A 205 6.92 6.24 3.57
C THR A 205 5.91 5.08 3.64
N LEU A 206 6.23 3.97 3.00
CA LEU A 206 5.40 2.76 2.99
C LEU A 206 6.07 1.68 3.85
N LEU A 207 5.48 1.40 5.00
CA LEU A 207 5.95 0.42 5.97
C LEU A 207 5.44 -0.98 5.59
N SER A 208 6.08 -2.01 6.14
CA SER A 208 5.65 -3.41 6.00
C SER A 208 4.17 -3.58 6.40
N GLY A 209 3.37 -4.13 5.49
CA GLY A 209 1.91 -4.27 5.64
C GLY A 209 1.09 -3.12 5.02
N GLY A 210 1.73 -2.01 4.66
CA GLY A 210 1.08 -0.83 4.07
C GLY A 210 1.15 -0.81 2.54
N THR A 211 0.00 -0.56 1.90
CA THR A 211 -0.09 -0.35 0.44
C THR A 211 -0.54 1.07 0.11
N LEU A 212 0.24 1.80 -0.69
CA LEU A 212 -0.21 3.01 -1.37
C LEU A 212 -0.66 2.63 -2.78
N LEU A 213 -1.96 2.72 -3.04
CA LEU A 213 -2.54 2.44 -4.35
C LEU A 213 -2.75 3.75 -5.12
N LEU A 214 -2.23 3.79 -6.35
CA LEU A 214 -2.54 4.80 -7.35
C LEU A 214 -3.52 4.18 -8.36
N ASP A 215 -4.80 4.54 -8.23
CA ASP A 215 -5.92 3.81 -8.84
C ASP A 215 -6.42 4.54 -10.10
N ASN A 216 -5.89 4.15 -11.27
CA ASN A 216 -6.32 4.72 -12.55
C ASN A 216 -7.34 3.85 -13.29
N THR A 217 -7.88 2.80 -12.64
CA THR A 217 -8.79 1.85 -13.27
C THR A 217 -10.10 2.51 -13.72
N GLY A 218 -10.69 3.37 -12.88
CA GLY A 218 -11.93 4.10 -13.19
C GLY A 218 -11.72 5.52 -13.74
N THR A 219 -10.75 6.27 -13.20
CA THR A 219 -10.42 7.62 -13.69
C THR A 219 -8.92 7.72 -13.86
N ARG A 220 -8.48 7.92 -15.10
CA ARG A 220 -7.06 8.05 -15.43
C ARG A 220 -6.56 9.45 -15.08
N VAL A 221 -5.64 9.54 -14.13
CA VAL A 221 -4.96 10.78 -13.74
C VAL A 221 -3.47 10.57 -13.96
N ASP A 222 -2.88 11.31 -14.90
CA ASP A 222 -1.43 11.32 -15.10
C ASP A 222 -0.77 12.16 -14.00
N GLY A 223 0.18 11.56 -13.27
CA GLY A 223 0.86 12.22 -12.16
C GLY A 223 -0.04 12.46 -10.93
N ARG A 224 -0.37 11.41 -10.19
CA ARG A 224 -1.00 11.53 -8.86
C ARG A 224 0.00 11.95 -7.78
N LEU A 225 1.30 11.65 -8.00
CA LEU A 225 2.42 11.94 -7.09
C LEU A 225 3.60 12.66 -7.80
N PRO A 226 3.38 13.74 -8.55
CA PRO A 226 4.37 14.34 -9.46
C PRO A 226 5.67 14.75 -8.74
N GLY A 227 6.75 14.03 -9.06
CA GLY A 227 8.09 14.23 -8.51
C GLY A 227 8.20 13.96 -7.00
N ARG A 228 7.23 13.29 -6.37
CA ARG A 228 7.25 13.07 -4.91
C ARG A 228 8.29 12.02 -4.51
N PRO A 229 9.14 12.28 -3.50
CA PRO A 229 10.08 11.27 -3.01
C PRO A 229 9.35 10.17 -2.24
N LEU A 230 9.75 8.91 -2.47
CA LEU A 230 9.10 7.73 -1.93
C LEU A 230 10.13 6.85 -1.19
N THR A 231 9.80 6.42 0.02
CA THR A 231 10.62 5.49 0.82
C THR A 231 9.85 4.21 1.10
N LEU A 232 10.43 3.07 0.74
CA LEU A 232 9.89 1.74 1.00
C LEU A 232 10.63 1.11 2.20
N GLN A 233 9.86 0.72 3.21
CA GLN A 233 10.28 0.06 4.46
C GLN A 233 9.53 -1.27 4.62
N GLY A 234 9.55 -2.09 3.55
CA GLY A 234 8.76 -3.31 3.42
C GLY A 234 7.34 -3.13 2.85
N GLY A 235 6.90 -1.90 2.59
CA GLY A 235 5.59 -1.59 2.01
C GLY A 235 5.54 -1.67 0.49
N THR A 236 4.32 -1.53 -0.05
CA THR A 236 4.02 -1.66 -1.49
C THR A 236 3.47 -0.37 -2.07
N LEU A 237 4.10 0.16 -3.12
CA LEU A 237 3.41 1.06 -4.07
C LEU A 237 2.72 0.19 -5.11
N ARG A 238 1.40 0.34 -5.28
CA ARG A 238 0.67 -0.31 -6.37
C ARG A 238 0.18 0.73 -7.35
N LEU A 239 0.49 0.57 -8.62
CA LEU A 239 0.07 1.43 -9.72
C LEU A 239 -0.87 0.61 -10.61
N ALA A 240 -2.16 0.88 -10.52
CA ALA A 240 -3.18 0.20 -11.33
C ALA A 240 -3.51 1.07 -12.55
N GLY A 241 -3.30 0.53 -13.75
CA GLY A 241 -3.48 1.21 -15.02
C GLY A 241 -4.94 1.29 -15.48
N HIS A 242 -5.20 2.20 -16.41
CA HIS A 242 -6.50 2.34 -17.08
C HIS A 242 -6.64 1.35 -18.23
N ASP A 243 -7.80 0.70 -18.37
CA ASP A 243 -8.01 -0.36 -19.37
C ASP A 243 -7.97 0.11 -20.84
N ALA A 244 -8.24 1.38 -21.13
CA ALA A 244 -8.34 1.90 -22.50
C ALA A 244 -7.29 2.97 -22.85
N ALA A 245 -6.26 3.18 -22.03
CA ALA A 245 -5.22 4.17 -22.30
C ALA A 245 -3.96 3.98 -21.46
N ALA A 246 -2.81 4.39 -22.00
CA ALA A 246 -1.55 4.49 -21.27
C ALA A 246 -1.69 5.37 -20.02
N THR A 247 -1.14 4.90 -18.90
CA THR A 247 -1.14 5.56 -17.59
C THR A 247 0.28 6.00 -17.25
N THR A 248 0.49 7.27 -16.93
CA THR A 248 1.83 7.80 -16.60
C THR A 248 1.92 8.30 -15.16
N GLU A 249 3.03 7.99 -14.50
CA GLU A 249 3.34 8.47 -13.16
C GLU A 249 4.83 8.85 -13.08
N SER A 250 5.16 9.88 -12.30
CA SER A 250 6.53 10.37 -12.17
C SER A 250 6.84 10.65 -10.71
N LEU A 251 7.82 9.94 -10.15
CA LEU A 251 8.25 10.08 -8.77
C LEU A 251 9.62 10.77 -8.67
N GLY A 252 9.90 11.28 -7.47
CA GLY A 252 11.20 11.80 -7.09
C GLY A 252 12.24 10.69 -6.92
N THR A 253 13.16 10.86 -5.98
CA THR A 253 14.03 9.77 -5.56
C THR A 253 13.23 8.67 -4.89
N LEU A 254 13.32 7.44 -5.42
CA LEU A 254 12.88 6.24 -4.74
C LEU A 254 13.99 5.78 -3.78
N SER A 255 13.61 5.46 -2.55
CA SER A 255 14.50 4.97 -1.51
C SER A 255 14.01 3.64 -0.97
N VAL A 256 14.89 2.64 -0.83
CA VAL A 256 14.58 1.39 -0.12
C VAL A 256 15.42 1.32 1.15
N SER A 257 14.78 1.16 2.30
CA SER A 257 15.44 1.11 3.60
C SER A 257 14.95 -0.08 4.41
N GLY A 258 15.67 -1.20 4.29
CA GLY A 258 15.40 -2.45 5.02
C GLY A 258 14.33 -3.34 4.36
N GLY A 259 14.65 -4.63 4.23
CA GLY A 259 13.76 -5.63 3.64
C GLY A 259 13.48 -5.39 2.15
N THR A 260 12.43 -6.04 1.65
CA THR A 260 11.97 -5.90 0.26
C THR A 260 10.87 -4.85 0.18
N GLY A 261 11.13 -3.72 -0.48
CA GLY A 261 10.11 -2.77 -0.89
C GLY A 261 9.54 -3.15 -2.25
N THR A 262 8.22 -3.11 -2.42
CA THR A 262 7.57 -3.57 -3.65
C THR A 262 6.98 -2.41 -4.47
N ILE A 263 7.13 -2.48 -5.78
CA ILE A 263 6.32 -1.73 -6.75
C ILE A 263 5.53 -2.74 -7.58
N ASP A 264 4.21 -2.70 -7.46
CA ASP A 264 3.27 -3.58 -8.15
C ASP A 264 2.57 -2.85 -9.30
N LEU A 265 2.87 -3.25 -10.53
CA LEU A 265 2.40 -2.63 -11.76
C LEU A 265 1.28 -3.48 -12.38
N VAL A 266 0.04 -3.13 -12.10
CA VAL A 266 -1.14 -3.86 -12.60
C VAL A 266 -1.63 -3.16 -13.86
N ASN A 267 -1.19 -3.66 -15.01
CA ASN A 267 -1.47 -3.01 -16.29
C ASN A 267 -2.97 -2.98 -16.59
N GLY A 268 -3.41 -2.06 -17.46
CA GLY A 268 -4.74 -2.17 -18.05
C GLY A 268 -4.82 -3.33 -19.05
N SER A 269 -6.02 -3.76 -19.39
CA SER A 269 -6.28 -4.97 -20.17
C SER A 269 -6.62 -4.76 -21.66
N GLY A 270 -6.99 -3.53 -22.06
CA GLY A 270 -7.36 -3.21 -23.44
C GLY A 270 -6.21 -2.71 -24.31
N PRO A 271 -6.44 -2.55 -25.64
CA PRO A 271 -5.41 -2.06 -26.56
C PRO A 271 -4.93 -0.65 -26.21
N GLY A 272 -3.62 -0.43 -26.26
CA GLY A 272 -2.98 0.81 -25.84
C GLY A 272 -2.83 0.98 -24.31
N ALA A 273 -3.30 0.03 -23.50
CA ALA A 273 -3.14 0.06 -22.06
C ALA A 273 -1.71 -0.32 -21.66
N SER A 274 -0.97 0.67 -21.16
CA SER A 274 0.38 0.50 -20.64
C SER A 274 0.54 1.31 -19.36
N ILE A 275 1.53 0.96 -18.55
CA ILE A 275 1.99 1.80 -17.44
C ILE A 275 3.39 2.31 -17.76
N THR A 276 3.62 3.60 -17.60
CA THR A 276 4.97 4.17 -17.57
C THR A 276 5.19 4.86 -16.23
N LEU A 277 6.05 4.28 -15.40
CA LEU A 277 6.52 4.88 -14.15
C LEU A 277 7.93 5.44 -14.36
N THR A 278 8.13 6.73 -14.15
CA THR A 278 9.44 7.37 -14.20
C THR A 278 9.93 7.68 -12.79
N LEU A 279 11.15 7.26 -12.46
CA LEU A 279 11.81 7.56 -11.19
C LEU A 279 12.93 8.57 -11.43
N SER A 280 13.05 9.59 -10.57
CA SER A 280 14.13 10.58 -10.71
C SER A 280 15.51 9.98 -10.35
N ALA A 281 15.52 9.04 -9.41
CA ALA A 281 16.67 8.21 -9.04
C ALA A 281 16.18 7.00 -8.21
N VAL A 282 17.01 5.97 -8.09
CA VAL A 282 16.82 4.89 -7.11
C VAL A 282 18.00 4.88 -6.14
N SER A 283 17.72 4.80 -4.84
CA SER A 283 18.72 4.71 -3.77
C SER A 283 18.38 3.58 -2.81
N VAL A 284 19.39 2.81 -2.41
CA VAL A 284 19.25 1.76 -1.40
C VAL A 284 19.96 2.24 -0.15
N LEU A 285 19.18 2.62 0.86
CA LEU A 285 19.65 3.34 2.05
C LEU A 285 20.17 2.43 3.17
N ALA A 286 19.97 1.11 3.06
CA ALA A 286 20.41 0.13 4.04
C ALA A 286 20.93 -1.15 3.36
N PRO A 287 21.99 -1.79 3.90
CA PRO A 287 22.46 -3.09 3.41
C PRO A 287 21.32 -4.12 3.38
N GLY A 288 21.12 -4.79 2.25
CA GLY A 288 20.07 -5.80 2.06
C GLY A 288 18.67 -5.25 1.77
N GLY A 289 18.50 -3.95 1.52
CA GLY A 289 17.25 -3.43 0.94
C GLY A 289 17.09 -3.87 -0.51
N ILE A 290 15.97 -4.50 -0.87
CA ILE A 290 15.66 -4.94 -2.25
C ILE A 290 14.45 -4.17 -2.79
N LEU A 291 14.54 -3.68 -4.03
CA LEU A 291 13.40 -3.19 -4.80
C LEU A 291 12.82 -4.33 -5.64
N ALA A 292 11.67 -4.87 -5.25
CA ALA A 292 10.93 -5.83 -6.06
C ALA A 292 9.96 -5.09 -6.98
N LEU A 293 10.19 -5.16 -8.29
CA LEU A 293 9.20 -4.79 -9.29
C LEU A 293 8.37 -6.03 -9.62
N THR A 294 7.05 -5.95 -9.50
CA THR A 294 6.13 -7.04 -9.82
C THR A 294 5.07 -6.57 -10.80
N SER A 295 4.58 -7.48 -11.64
CA SER A 295 3.41 -7.24 -12.48
C SER A 295 2.58 -8.52 -12.60
N PRO A 296 1.33 -8.53 -12.13
CA PRO A 296 0.44 -9.69 -12.28
C PRO A 296 -0.09 -9.85 -13.70
N ASN A 297 0.04 -8.82 -14.56
CA ASN A 297 -0.41 -8.85 -15.95
C ASN A 297 0.41 -7.89 -16.83
N GLY A 298 0.98 -8.43 -17.91
CA GLY A 298 2.00 -7.77 -18.71
C GLY A 298 3.41 -8.15 -18.28
N MET A 299 4.40 -7.85 -19.12
CA MET A 299 5.81 -8.19 -18.90
C MET A 299 6.63 -6.90 -18.77
N ILE A 300 7.16 -6.65 -17.56
CA ILE A 300 7.87 -5.40 -17.24
C ILE A 300 9.09 -5.23 -18.17
N GLY A 301 9.19 -4.05 -18.79
CA GLY A 301 10.36 -3.67 -19.57
C GLY A 301 10.41 -4.30 -20.97
N THR A 302 9.24 -4.49 -21.60
CA THR A 302 9.14 -5.04 -22.96
C THR A 302 8.40 -4.11 -23.93
N ALA A 303 8.44 -4.45 -25.23
CA ALA A 303 7.75 -3.73 -26.30
C ALA A 303 6.21 -3.88 -26.22
N GLY A 304 5.49 -3.02 -26.95
CA GLY A 304 4.01 -3.05 -27.00
C GLY A 304 3.33 -2.48 -25.76
N ASP A 305 2.12 -2.97 -25.48
CA ASP A 305 1.23 -2.52 -24.40
C ASP A 305 1.59 -3.18 -23.06
N ASN A 306 2.79 -2.88 -22.57
CA ASN A 306 3.38 -3.48 -21.37
C ASN A 306 3.83 -2.42 -20.34
N PRO A 307 3.88 -2.76 -19.04
CA PRO A 307 4.38 -1.87 -18.01
C PRO A 307 5.89 -1.61 -18.16
N ARG A 308 6.32 -0.37 -17.92
CA ARG A 308 7.72 0.07 -17.96
C ARG A 308 8.07 0.93 -16.76
N VAL A 309 9.30 0.77 -16.27
CA VAL A 309 9.89 1.61 -15.23
C VAL A 309 11.15 2.26 -15.78
N TYR A 310 11.19 3.57 -15.86
CA TYR A 310 12.38 4.33 -16.27
C TYR A 310 13.06 4.96 -15.04
N ILE A 311 14.38 5.09 -15.11
CA ILE A 311 15.18 5.76 -14.07
C ILE A 311 15.99 6.85 -14.79
N ASN A 312 15.74 8.11 -14.44
CA ASN A 312 16.36 9.24 -15.14
C ASN A 312 17.90 9.20 -15.02
N GLY A 313 18.58 9.31 -16.17
CA GLY A 313 20.05 9.27 -16.24
C GLY A 313 20.68 7.88 -16.04
N GLN A 314 19.89 6.83 -15.81
CA GLN A 314 20.42 5.47 -15.67
C GLN A 314 20.99 4.96 -17.01
N THR A 315 22.23 4.48 -16.98
CA THR A 315 22.87 3.81 -18.12
C THR A 315 22.40 2.36 -18.22
N ALA A 316 22.44 1.79 -19.42
CA ALA A 316 22.20 0.36 -19.61
C ALA A 316 23.16 -0.49 -18.75
N GLY A 317 22.65 -1.53 -18.11
CA GLY A 317 23.44 -2.36 -17.20
C GLY A 317 22.62 -3.06 -16.12
N PHE A 318 23.28 -3.96 -15.39
CA PHE A 318 22.72 -4.67 -14.25
C PHE A 318 22.33 -3.72 -13.10
N LEU A 319 21.13 -3.90 -12.54
CA LEU A 319 20.65 -3.11 -11.42
C LEU A 319 20.81 -3.89 -10.11
N GLN A 320 21.84 -3.54 -9.35
CA GLN A 320 22.07 -4.12 -8.03
C GLN A 320 20.87 -3.86 -7.11
N HIS A 321 20.43 -4.91 -6.41
CA HIS A 321 19.31 -4.88 -5.46
C HIS A 321 17.93 -4.58 -6.07
N VAL A 322 17.77 -4.68 -7.39
CA VAL A 322 16.46 -4.61 -8.06
C VAL A 322 16.13 -5.98 -8.64
N THR A 323 14.88 -6.42 -8.47
CA THR A 323 14.35 -7.64 -9.09
C THR A 323 13.09 -7.34 -9.90
N VAL A 324 12.84 -8.14 -10.94
CA VAL A 324 11.61 -8.13 -11.75
C VAL A 324 10.96 -9.51 -11.63
N ASN A 325 9.77 -9.57 -11.02
CA ASN A 325 9.06 -10.82 -10.73
C ASN A 325 9.88 -11.89 -9.97
N GLY A 326 10.92 -11.46 -9.24
CA GLY A 326 11.84 -12.33 -8.50
C GLY A 326 13.21 -12.52 -9.16
N ASP A 327 13.30 -12.36 -10.49
CA ASP A 327 14.56 -12.46 -11.23
C ASP A 327 15.41 -11.19 -11.08
N PRO A 328 16.75 -11.26 -11.15
CA PRO A 328 17.61 -10.07 -11.15
C PRO A 328 17.27 -9.11 -12.30
N ALA A 329 17.40 -7.80 -12.06
CA ALA A 329 16.99 -6.79 -13.03
C ALA A 329 18.14 -6.17 -13.85
N TRP A 330 17.84 -5.80 -15.09
CA TRP A 330 18.70 -5.03 -15.98
C TRP A 330 17.98 -3.77 -16.45
N TYR A 331 18.71 -2.68 -16.64
CA TYR A 331 18.18 -1.46 -17.25
C TYR A 331 18.42 -1.45 -18.76
N ASP A 332 17.36 -1.47 -19.56
CA ASP A 332 17.41 -1.17 -20.98
C ASP A 332 17.04 0.30 -21.23
N VAL A 333 17.77 0.99 -22.12
CA VAL A 333 17.55 2.42 -22.38
C VAL A 333 16.28 2.71 -23.19
N THR A 334 15.73 1.71 -23.88
CA THR A 334 14.51 1.81 -24.69
C THR A 334 13.27 1.46 -23.87
N TYR A 335 13.32 0.34 -23.14
CA TYR A 335 12.17 -0.23 -22.44
C TYR A 335 12.19 -0.07 -20.91
N GLY A 336 13.29 0.44 -20.35
CA GLY A 336 13.45 0.66 -18.91
C GLY A 336 13.94 -0.59 -18.18
N VAL A 337 13.58 -0.73 -16.90
CA VAL A 337 13.90 -1.92 -16.10
C VAL A 337 13.19 -3.15 -16.68
N ARG A 338 13.94 -4.23 -16.91
CA ARG A 338 13.44 -5.57 -17.29
C ARG A 338 14.14 -6.66 -16.46
N ALA A 339 13.64 -7.89 -16.51
CA ALA A 339 14.39 -9.05 -16.00
C ALA A 339 15.63 -9.30 -16.86
N VAL A 340 16.75 -9.71 -16.24
CA VAL A 340 17.97 -10.13 -16.94
C VAL A 340 17.65 -11.29 -17.88
N ASP A 341 18.17 -11.24 -19.11
CA ASP A 341 18.09 -12.36 -20.06
C ASP A 341 19.46 -12.99 -20.34
N ALA A 342 19.47 -14.07 -21.14
CA ALA A 342 20.66 -14.85 -21.44
C ALA A 342 21.71 -14.10 -22.28
N PHE A 343 21.36 -12.98 -22.92
CA PHE A 343 22.29 -12.16 -23.71
C PHE A 343 23.00 -11.10 -22.86
N ASP A 344 22.37 -10.61 -21.79
CA ASP A 344 22.98 -9.68 -20.81
C ASP A 344 24.18 -10.34 -20.10
N LEU A 345 24.12 -11.66 -19.89
CA LEU A 345 25.19 -12.47 -19.32
C LEU A 345 26.27 -12.77 -20.37
N VAL A 346 27.13 -11.78 -20.64
CA VAL A 346 28.27 -11.87 -21.58
C VAL A 346 29.15 -13.11 -21.32
N GLU A 347 29.21 -13.59 -20.08
CA GLU A 347 29.94 -14.79 -19.64
C GLU A 347 29.27 -16.13 -20.04
N PHE A 348 28.13 -16.13 -20.75
CA PHE A 348 27.50 -17.37 -21.25
C PHE A 348 26.91 -17.29 -22.66
N ASN A 349 27.21 -16.22 -23.43
CA ASN A 349 26.60 -16.00 -24.75
C ASN A 349 27.07 -16.96 -25.88
N GLY A 350 28.02 -17.86 -25.62
CA GLY A 350 28.51 -18.86 -26.58
C GLY A 350 29.26 -18.34 -27.81
N LEU A 351 29.44 -17.02 -27.93
CA LEU A 351 30.02 -16.35 -29.11
C LEU A 351 31.46 -15.87 -28.89
N LEU A 352 31.91 -15.78 -27.63
CA LEU A 352 33.27 -15.38 -27.25
C LEU A 352 33.99 -16.55 -26.58
N ALA A 353 35.21 -16.84 -27.03
CA ALA A 353 36.08 -17.83 -26.39
C ALA A 353 36.64 -17.27 -25.07
N GLN A 354 36.41 -17.97 -23.97
CA GLN A 354 36.70 -17.51 -22.60
C GLN A 354 38.14 -17.82 -22.21
N ASN A 355 39.08 -17.17 -22.89
CA ASN A 355 40.51 -17.51 -22.83
C ASN A 355 41.21 -16.96 -21.57
N SER A 356 40.53 -16.12 -20.77
CA SER A 356 41.15 -15.31 -19.71
C SER A 356 40.28 -15.13 -18.46
N GLN A 357 39.20 -15.89 -18.32
CA GLN A 357 38.41 -16.01 -17.10
C GLN A 357 38.40 -17.50 -16.69
N ASP A 358 38.46 -17.79 -15.40
CA ASP A 358 38.57 -19.18 -14.90
C ASP A 358 37.19 -19.87 -14.78
N THR A 359 36.45 -19.84 -15.89
CA THR A 359 35.18 -20.56 -16.12
C THR A 359 35.40 -21.81 -16.98
N VAL A 360 36.64 -22.31 -17.03
CA VAL A 360 37.00 -23.48 -17.82
C VAL A 360 36.43 -24.74 -17.19
N PHE A 361 35.60 -25.47 -17.93
CA PHE A 361 35.31 -26.88 -17.65
C PHE A 361 36.59 -27.71 -17.80
N THR A 362 37.41 -27.77 -16.74
CA THR A 362 38.56 -28.66 -16.65
C THR A 362 38.12 -30.10 -16.39
N VAL A 363 39.00 -31.07 -16.65
CA VAL A 363 38.75 -32.50 -16.36
C VAL A 363 38.56 -32.80 -14.85
N ASN A 364 38.81 -31.84 -13.97
CA ASN A 364 38.47 -31.92 -12.55
C ASN A 364 36.98 -31.63 -12.27
N ASN A 365 36.26 -31.06 -13.25
CA ASN A 365 34.85 -30.65 -13.13
C ASN A 365 33.86 -31.69 -13.70
N VAL A 366 34.30 -32.96 -13.82
CA VAL A 366 33.59 -34.06 -14.50
C VAL A 366 32.37 -34.60 -13.71
N TYR A 367 32.07 -34.07 -12.51
CA TYR A 367 30.98 -34.54 -11.67
C TYR A 367 30.17 -33.43 -10.97
N PRO A 368 29.21 -32.78 -11.65
CA PRO A 368 27.95 -32.46 -10.99
C PRO A 368 27.22 -33.78 -10.74
N THR A 369 27.43 -34.39 -9.56
CA THR A 369 26.62 -35.54 -9.14
C THR A 369 25.18 -35.10 -8.89
N CYS A 370 24.35 -35.16 -9.92
CA CYS A 370 22.89 -35.24 -9.79
C CYS A 370 22.56 -36.45 -8.92
N THR A 371 22.44 -36.22 -7.62
CA THR A 371 22.37 -37.28 -6.62
C THR A 371 20.95 -37.85 -6.65
N PHE A 372 20.87 -39.05 -7.26
CA PHE A 372 19.68 -39.87 -7.55
C PHE A 372 18.86 -39.55 -8.82
N ALA A 373 19.34 -40.05 -9.95
CA ALA A 373 18.48 -40.74 -10.92
C ALA A 373 19.09 -42.13 -11.24
N LYS A 374 18.26 -43.17 -11.27
CA LYS A 374 18.68 -44.58 -11.31
C LYS A 374 18.95 -45.05 -12.74
N THR A 375 19.97 -45.88 -12.92
CA THR A 375 20.40 -46.44 -14.21
C THR A 375 19.31 -47.23 -14.95
N VAL A 376 19.19 -47.03 -16.26
CA VAL A 376 18.87 -48.11 -17.21
C VAL A 376 19.84 -47.98 -18.40
N ALA A 377 20.67 -48.99 -18.61
CA ALA A 377 21.52 -49.11 -19.79
C ALA A 377 20.73 -49.80 -20.94
N PRO A 378 21.16 -49.59 -22.19
CA PRO A 378 21.91 -50.70 -22.80
C PRO A 378 23.20 -50.27 -23.49
N SER A 379 24.13 -51.23 -23.47
CA SER A 379 25.46 -51.24 -24.08
C SER A 379 25.55 -50.79 -25.54
N CYS A 380 26.65 -50.11 -25.87
CA CYS A 380 27.34 -50.30 -27.15
C CYS A 380 28.80 -50.68 -26.87
N SER A 381 29.21 -51.90 -27.23
CA SER A 381 30.56 -52.41 -27.03
C SER A 381 31.43 -52.14 -28.26
N THR A 382 32.64 -51.66 -28.05
CA THR A 382 33.67 -51.55 -29.10
C THR A 382 34.08 -52.94 -29.59
N GLY A 383 33.83 -53.26 -30.86
CA GLY A 383 34.24 -54.52 -31.48
C GLY A 383 34.30 -54.41 -33.00
N THR A 384 35.38 -54.89 -33.60
CA THR A 384 35.59 -54.92 -35.05
C THR A 384 34.61 -55.86 -35.74
N ASP A 385 33.78 -55.34 -36.64
CA ASP A 385 32.74 -56.11 -37.30
C ASP A 385 33.26 -56.76 -38.60
N THR A 386 33.40 -58.09 -38.61
CA THR A 386 33.67 -58.89 -39.81
C THR A 386 32.41 -59.68 -40.19
N LEU A 387 31.72 -59.22 -41.23
CA LEU A 387 30.51 -59.83 -41.76
C LEU A 387 30.73 -61.30 -42.16
N THR A 388 30.23 -62.22 -41.33
CA THR A 388 30.00 -63.61 -41.72
C THR A 388 28.61 -64.06 -41.28
N SER A 389 27.82 -64.56 -42.22
CA SER A 389 26.44 -65.01 -41.98
C SER A 389 26.40 -66.49 -41.63
N ARG A 390 25.74 -66.88 -40.52
CA ARG A 390 24.93 -68.13 -40.46
C ARG A 390 24.12 -68.36 -39.17
N ALA A 391 22.89 -68.86 -39.42
CA ALA A 391 22.18 -69.94 -38.71
C ALA A 391 21.56 -69.72 -37.31
N ARG A 392 20.25 -69.99 -37.28
CA ARG A 392 19.33 -70.14 -36.14
C ARG A 392 19.33 -71.58 -35.59
N PRO A 393 19.25 -71.78 -34.27
CA PRO A 393 18.39 -72.86 -33.69
C PRO A 393 17.57 -72.36 -32.46
N THR A 394 16.23 -72.33 -32.49
CA THR A 394 15.26 -73.36 -32.02
C THR A 394 15.11 -73.62 -30.51
N ARG A 395 14.04 -73.02 -29.94
CA ARG A 395 12.97 -73.63 -29.09
C ARG A 395 13.35 -74.52 -27.87
N SER A 396 12.94 -74.07 -26.69
CA SER A 396 12.16 -74.89 -25.73
C SER A 396 11.45 -74.07 -24.63
N ALA A 397 10.25 -74.52 -24.27
CA ALA A 397 9.51 -74.26 -23.02
C ALA A 397 8.99 -75.64 -22.57
N PRO A 398 8.80 -75.94 -21.26
CA PRO A 398 7.67 -75.43 -20.47
C PRO A 398 8.17 -74.91 -19.08
N SER A 399 7.41 -74.73 -18.00
CA SER A 399 6.03 -75.11 -17.63
C SER A 399 5.36 -74.08 -16.70
N ALA A 400 4.41 -74.50 -15.85
CA ALA A 400 3.72 -73.67 -14.85
C ALA A 400 3.46 -74.44 -13.54
N SER A 401 3.38 -73.72 -12.41
CA SER A 401 2.61 -74.17 -11.22
C SER A 401 2.19 -72.99 -10.31
N ARG A 402 0.88 -72.88 -10.09
CA ARG A 402 0.18 -72.20 -8.97
C ARG A 402 -0.11 -73.29 -7.90
N PRO A 403 -0.70 -73.06 -6.70
CA PRO A 403 -1.16 -71.84 -6.00
C PRO A 403 -0.62 -71.78 -4.52
N ALA A 404 -1.22 -71.22 -3.46
CA ALA A 404 -2.46 -70.47 -3.15
C ALA A 404 -2.32 -69.67 -1.82
N ALA A 405 -3.20 -68.67 -1.60
CA ALA A 405 -3.75 -68.24 -0.28
C ALA A 405 -2.77 -67.64 0.77
N SER A 406 -3.18 -66.87 1.81
CA SER A 406 -4.50 -66.42 2.30
C SER A 406 -4.42 -65.08 3.07
N THR A 407 -5.22 -64.09 2.66
CA THR A 407 -6.00 -63.07 3.42
C THR A 407 -5.44 -62.24 4.62
N PRO A 408 -6.02 -61.04 4.89
CA PRO A 408 -5.43 -60.00 5.77
C PRO A 408 -6.22 -59.75 7.07
N THR A 409 -5.72 -58.83 7.92
CA THR A 409 -6.56 -58.06 8.85
C THR A 409 -6.00 -56.64 9.10
N PRO A 410 -6.85 -55.59 9.15
CA PRO A 410 -6.45 -54.22 9.45
C PRO A 410 -6.74 -53.82 10.91
N ARG A 411 -6.26 -52.65 11.34
CA ARG A 411 -7.06 -51.68 12.12
C ARG A 411 -6.43 -50.29 12.18
N THR A 412 -7.32 -49.30 12.15
CA THR A 412 -7.13 -47.87 12.36
C THR A 412 -6.90 -47.52 13.82
N PHE A 413 -6.19 -46.41 14.06
CA PHE A 413 -6.74 -45.28 14.80
C PHE A 413 -6.47 -44.00 13.99
#